data_AF-A0A9E3B957-F1
#
_entry.id   AF-A0A9E3B957-F1
#
_cell.length_a   1.000
_cell.length_b   1.000
_cell.length_c   1.000
_cell.angle_alpha   90.00
_cell.angle_beta   90.00
_cell.angle_gamma   90.00
#
_symmetry.space_group_name_H-M   'P 1'
#
loop_
_entity.id
_entity.type
_entity.pdbx_description
1 polymer ?
#
loop_
_entity_poly.entity_id
_entity_poly.type
_entity_poly.pdbx_seq_one_letter_code
_entity_poly.pdbx_strand_id
1 'polypeptide(L)'
;MTETSLIDAESASRVGTVAATATGEVNRREWQRWAAAVGDHNPLWFDPEYAHAQGYRDIICPPLFLQYAVLGVTALDGLRPDGSSGAASGSLAFPRAPRRMAGGESTSFFGPAYHRDEIEMVRTIESIVEKQGRSGR
;
A
#
# COMPACT_ATOMS: atom_id res chain seq x y z
N MET A 1 2.81 32.88 -22.33
CA MET A 1 3.76 31.93 -21.75
C MET A 1 3.02 30.64 -21.53
N THR A 2 3.35 29.56 -22.23
CA THR A 2 2.78 28.24 -21.98
C THR A 2 3.23 27.80 -20.58
N GLU A 3 2.28 27.68 -19.66
CA GLU A 3 2.54 27.19 -18.31
C GLU A 3 3.03 25.74 -18.39
N THR A 4 4.20 25.48 -17.79
CA THR A 4 4.78 24.14 -17.72
C THR A 4 3.96 23.31 -16.72
N SER A 5 3.20 22.33 -17.22
CA SER A 5 2.43 21.37 -16.40
C SER A 5 3.27 20.77 -15.27
N LEU A 6 2.68 20.46 -14.11
CA LEU A 6 3.35 19.74 -13.01
C LEU A 6 3.67 18.28 -13.35
N ILE A 7 3.02 17.70 -14.37
CA ILE A 7 3.27 16.34 -14.86
C ILE A 7 4.28 16.41 -16.01
N ASP A 8 5.46 15.80 -15.87
CA ASP A 8 6.41 15.71 -16.99
C ASP A 8 6.08 14.56 -17.95
N ALA A 9 6.71 14.59 -19.12
CA ALA A 9 6.52 13.58 -20.14
C ALA A 9 6.85 12.16 -19.63
N GLU A 10 7.85 12.02 -18.76
CA GLU A 10 8.21 10.74 -18.15
C GLU A 10 7.05 10.23 -17.28
N SER A 11 6.56 11.04 -16.33
CA SER A 11 5.43 10.69 -15.47
C SER A 11 4.17 10.39 -16.29
N ALA A 12 3.88 11.22 -17.29
CA ALA A 12 2.73 11.03 -18.18
C ALA A 12 2.80 9.70 -18.94
N SER A 13 4.00 9.30 -19.40
CA SER A 13 4.20 8.04 -20.13
C SER A 13 3.97 6.78 -19.29
N ARG A 14 3.90 6.91 -17.96
CA ARG A 14 3.71 5.78 -17.03
C ARG A 14 2.24 5.43 -16.81
N VAL A 15 1.29 6.25 -17.25
CA VAL A 15 -0.15 5.93 -17.16
C VAL A 15 -0.46 4.66 -17.96
N GLY A 16 -1.24 3.76 -17.38
CA GLY A 16 -1.57 2.45 -17.95
C GLY A 16 -0.48 1.39 -17.78
N THR A 17 0.70 1.75 -17.26
CA THR A 17 1.81 0.80 -17.06
C THR A 17 1.77 0.16 -15.67
N VAL A 18 2.33 -1.05 -15.58
CA VAL A 18 2.67 -1.67 -14.29
C VAL A 18 3.84 -0.91 -13.69
N ALA A 19 3.60 -0.25 -12.56
CA ALA A 19 4.59 0.55 -11.85
C ALA A 19 5.50 -0.27 -10.95
N ALA A 20 4.97 -1.34 -10.36
CA ALA A 20 5.72 -2.26 -9.52
C ALA A 20 5.04 -3.62 -9.45
N THR A 21 5.85 -4.67 -9.34
CA THR A 21 5.43 -6.00 -8.91
C THR A 21 6.22 -6.37 -7.67
N ALA A 22 5.58 -7.03 -6.70
CA ALA A 22 6.25 -7.55 -5.52
C ALA A 22 5.56 -8.82 -5.05
N THR A 23 6.34 -9.70 -4.42
CA THR A 23 5.84 -10.91 -3.77
C THR A 23 6.20 -10.86 -2.30
N GLY A 24 5.35 -11.44 -1.46
CA GLY A 24 5.62 -11.54 -0.03
C GLY A 24 4.79 -12.61 0.64
N GLU A 25 5.28 -13.07 1.79
CA GLU A 25 4.65 -14.15 2.55
C GLU A 25 3.93 -13.59 3.77
N VAL A 26 2.70 -14.05 4.00
CA VAL A 26 1.86 -13.60 5.11
C VAL A 26 2.29 -14.29 6.41
N ASN A 27 2.89 -13.51 7.32
CA ASN A 27 3.50 -14.04 8.54
C ASN A 27 2.71 -13.70 9.81
N ARG A 28 2.25 -14.74 10.53
CA ARG A 28 1.35 -14.63 11.70
C ARG A 28 1.80 -13.63 12.72
N ARG A 29 3.07 -13.75 13.10
CA ARG A 29 3.64 -12.92 14.15
C ARG A 29 3.71 -11.44 13.76
N GLU A 30 3.82 -11.13 12.47
CA GLU A 30 3.91 -9.76 11.98
C GLU A 30 2.56 -9.05 12.08
N TRP A 31 1.49 -9.68 11.59
CA TRP A 31 0.17 -9.07 11.69
C TRP A 31 -0.34 -9.00 13.13
N GLN A 32 0.02 -9.97 13.99
CA GLN A 32 -0.34 -9.91 15.41
C GLN A 32 0.36 -8.75 16.13
N ARG A 33 1.64 -8.48 15.79
CA ARG A 33 2.35 -7.29 16.29
C ARG A 33 1.72 -6.01 15.78
N TRP A 34 1.36 -5.96 14.50
CA TRP A 34 0.65 -4.82 13.92
C TRP A 34 -0.69 -4.59 14.60
N ALA A 35 -1.51 -5.64 14.76
CA ALA A 35 -2.83 -5.60 15.37
C ALA A 35 -2.75 -5.08 16.82
N ALA A 36 -1.81 -5.60 17.61
CA ALA A 36 -1.54 -5.07 18.94
C ALA A 36 -1.09 -3.59 18.93
N ALA A 37 -0.24 -3.19 17.98
CA ALA A 37 0.27 -1.82 17.88
C ALA A 37 -0.82 -0.80 17.50
N VAL A 38 -1.79 -1.19 16.66
CA VAL A 38 -2.93 -0.34 16.27
C VAL A 38 -4.12 -0.47 17.22
N GLY A 39 -4.04 -1.35 18.23
CA GLY A 39 -5.08 -1.59 19.21
C GLY A 39 -6.24 -2.46 18.73
N ASP A 40 -6.12 -3.13 17.59
CA ASP A 40 -7.11 -4.07 17.07
C ASP A 40 -6.89 -5.46 17.68
N HIS A 41 -7.72 -5.80 18.67
CA HIS A 41 -7.65 -7.06 19.40
C HIS A 41 -8.75 -8.05 18.97
N ASN A 42 -9.27 -7.94 17.75
CA ASN A 42 -10.29 -8.89 17.27
C ASN A 42 -9.76 -10.34 17.34
N PRO A 43 -10.48 -11.26 18.02
CA PRO A 43 -10.00 -12.63 18.25
C PRO A 43 -9.76 -13.43 16.96
N LEU A 44 -10.36 -13.04 15.82
CA LEU A 44 -10.07 -13.65 14.52
C LEU A 44 -8.59 -13.58 14.09
N TRP A 45 -7.81 -12.66 14.68
CA TRP A 45 -6.37 -12.52 14.40
C TRP A 45 -5.47 -13.32 15.37
N PHE A 46 -6.02 -13.83 16.47
CA PHE A 46 -5.25 -14.31 17.64
C PHE A 46 -5.65 -15.69 18.16
N ASP A 47 -6.94 -16.03 18.11
CA ASP A 47 -7.51 -17.23 18.73
C ASP A 47 -7.98 -18.23 17.64
N PRO A 48 -7.23 -19.34 17.44
CA PRO A 48 -7.62 -20.36 16.47
C PRO A 48 -8.96 -21.00 16.79
N GLU A 49 -9.29 -21.26 18.05
CA GLU A 49 -10.56 -21.90 18.42
C GLU A 49 -11.74 -21.00 18.08
N TYR A 50 -11.62 -19.70 18.39
CA TYR A 50 -12.61 -18.71 17.99
C TYR A 50 -12.74 -18.64 16.46
N ALA A 51 -11.62 -18.57 15.72
CA ALA A 51 -11.64 -18.51 14.27
C ALA A 51 -12.32 -19.74 13.63
N HIS A 52 -12.02 -20.95 14.14
CA HIS A 52 -12.70 -22.18 13.71
C HIS A 52 -14.20 -22.14 14.00
N ALA A 53 -14.61 -21.65 15.17
CA ALA A 53 -16.02 -21.50 15.53
C ALA A 53 -16.77 -20.50 14.63
N GLN A 54 -16.04 -19.54 14.03
CA GLN A 54 -16.56 -18.60 13.02
C GLN A 54 -16.50 -19.14 11.58
N GLY A 55 -16.07 -20.39 11.39
CA GLY A 55 -16.02 -21.05 10.08
C GLY A 55 -14.76 -20.79 9.26
N TYR A 56 -13.73 -20.16 9.84
CA TYR A 56 -12.42 -20.03 9.18
C TYR A 56 -11.57 -21.27 9.39
N ARG A 57 -10.64 -21.51 8.45
CA ARG A 57 -9.69 -22.63 8.51
C ARG A 57 -8.67 -22.54 9.66
N ASP A 58 -8.36 -21.33 10.10
CA ASP A 58 -7.47 -20.95 11.21
C ASP A 58 -7.67 -19.44 11.43
N ILE A 59 -6.91 -18.82 12.34
CA ILE A 59 -6.81 -17.36 12.42
C ILE A 59 -6.39 -16.77 11.08
N ILE A 60 -7.00 -15.63 10.76
CA ILE A 60 -6.83 -14.96 9.48
C ILE A 60 -5.90 -13.75 9.63
N CYS A 61 -5.30 -13.33 8.53
CA CYS A 61 -4.59 -12.06 8.46
C CYS A 61 -5.62 -10.91 8.49
N PRO A 62 -5.44 -9.88 9.35
CA PRO A 62 -6.19 -8.64 9.25
C PRO A 62 -6.20 -8.11 7.81
N PRO A 63 -7.37 -7.86 7.20
CA PRO A 63 -7.44 -7.44 5.80
C PRO A 63 -6.60 -6.19 5.49
N LEU A 64 -6.60 -5.21 6.42
CA LEU A 64 -5.78 -3.98 6.29
C LEU A 64 -4.28 -4.21 6.49
N PHE A 65 -3.87 -5.34 7.06
CA PHE A 65 -2.45 -5.70 7.16
C PHE A 65 -1.90 -6.28 5.86
N LEU A 66 -2.74 -6.92 5.03
CA LEU A 66 -2.31 -7.76 3.91
C LEU A 66 -1.30 -7.08 2.98
N GLN A 67 -1.48 -5.78 2.70
CA GLN A 67 -0.54 -5.00 1.88
C GLN A 67 0.88 -4.95 2.45
N TYR A 68 1.06 -5.02 3.76
CA TYR A 68 2.37 -4.99 4.39
C TYR A 68 3.12 -6.32 4.28
N ALA A 69 2.46 -7.41 3.90
CA ALA A 69 3.14 -8.64 3.52
C ALA A 69 3.98 -8.45 2.24
N VAL A 70 3.57 -7.56 1.34
CA VAL A 70 4.24 -7.31 0.05
C VAL A 70 5.05 -6.01 0.01
N LEU A 71 4.69 -5.01 0.84
CA LEU A 71 5.44 -3.75 0.89
C LEU A 71 6.81 -3.99 1.53
N GLY A 72 7.87 -3.59 0.84
CA GLY A 72 9.24 -3.73 1.32
C GLY A 72 9.55 -2.88 2.56
N VAL A 73 10.59 -3.29 3.28
CA VAL A 73 11.17 -2.52 4.40
C VAL A 73 12.15 -1.49 3.85
N THR A 74 12.03 -0.24 4.26
CA THR A 74 12.96 0.84 3.86
C THR A 74 13.65 1.39 5.10
N ALA A 75 14.97 1.33 5.11
CA ALA A 75 15.79 1.96 6.15
C ALA A 75 15.71 3.49 6.04
N LEU A 76 16.00 4.20 7.14
CA LEU A 76 15.85 5.67 7.20
C LEU A 76 16.71 6.42 6.18
N ASP A 77 17.91 5.90 5.90
CA ASP A 77 18.82 6.41 4.87
C ASP A 77 18.36 6.12 3.44
N GLY A 78 17.43 5.18 3.27
CA GLY A 78 16.77 4.86 2.00
C GLY A 78 15.50 5.68 1.73
N LEU A 79 15.11 6.59 2.62
CA LEU A 79 13.95 7.44 2.41
C LEU A 79 14.23 8.53 1.37
N ARG A 80 13.19 8.90 0.61
CA ARG A 80 13.21 10.04 -0.31
C ARG A 80 13.34 11.35 0.47
N PRO A 81 13.71 12.47 -0.20
CA PRO A 81 13.73 13.79 0.44
C PRO A 81 12.40 14.21 1.09
N ASP A 82 11.27 13.64 0.64
CA ASP A 82 9.93 13.86 1.22
C ASP A 82 9.61 12.95 2.43
N GLY A 83 10.57 12.13 2.87
CA GLY A 83 10.42 11.18 3.97
C GLY A 83 9.68 9.89 3.63
N SER A 84 9.26 9.70 2.37
CA SER A 84 8.57 8.48 1.93
C SER A 84 9.52 7.41 1.39
N SER A 85 9.14 6.13 1.50
CA SER A 85 9.87 5.04 0.83
C SER A 85 9.67 5.02 -0.69
N GLY A 86 8.66 5.71 -1.20
CA GLY A 86 8.21 5.58 -2.59
C GLY A 86 7.49 4.27 -2.94
N ALA A 87 7.56 3.27 -2.05
CA ALA A 87 6.99 1.95 -2.26
C ALA A 87 5.50 2.02 -2.56
N ALA A 88 4.70 2.81 -1.82
CA ALA A 88 3.26 2.95 -2.03
C ALA A 88 2.88 3.53 -3.41
N SER A 89 3.77 4.32 -4.01
CA SER A 89 3.54 5.02 -5.28
C SER A 89 4.13 4.32 -6.52
N GLY A 90 4.60 3.07 -6.38
CA GLY A 90 5.34 2.39 -7.46
C GLY A 90 6.56 3.19 -7.92
N SER A 91 7.22 3.85 -6.97
CA SER A 91 8.38 4.71 -7.19
C SER A 91 8.20 5.92 -8.12
N LEU A 92 6.97 6.29 -8.50
CA LEU A 92 6.72 7.52 -9.27
C LEU A 92 7.38 8.75 -8.63
N ALA A 93 7.97 9.59 -9.46
CA ALA A 93 8.61 10.83 -9.08
C ALA A 93 7.91 12.01 -9.76
N PHE A 94 7.64 13.07 -9.00
CA PHE A 94 7.09 14.31 -9.52
C PHE A 94 8.06 15.46 -9.17
N PRO A 95 9.09 15.72 -9.99
CA PRO A 95 10.12 16.71 -9.67
C PRO A 95 9.57 18.12 -9.38
N ARG A 96 8.45 18.48 -10.04
CA ARG A 96 7.76 19.77 -9.84
C ARG A 96 6.72 19.77 -8.72
N ALA A 97 6.40 18.61 -8.16
CA ALA A 97 5.50 18.44 -7.00
C ALA A 97 6.13 17.45 -5.99
N PRO A 98 7.26 17.82 -5.34
CA PRO A 98 8.08 16.88 -4.60
C PRO A 98 7.48 16.46 -3.25
N ARG A 99 6.51 17.20 -2.72
CA ARG A 99 5.81 16.85 -1.46
C ARG A 99 4.61 15.98 -1.76
N ARG A 100 4.45 14.91 -0.99
CA ARG A 100 3.39 13.93 -1.20
C ARG A 100 2.56 13.72 0.06
N MET A 101 1.28 13.43 -0.17
CA MET A 101 0.29 13.13 0.85
C MET A 101 -0.67 12.11 0.26
N ALA A 102 -1.07 11.12 1.06
CA ALA A 102 -2.12 10.20 0.66
C ALA A 102 -3.45 10.96 0.52
N GLY A 103 -4.06 10.92 -0.67
CA GLY A 103 -5.32 11.63 -0.95
C GLY A 103 -6.57 10.82 -0.60
N GLY A 104 -6.43 9.51 -0.38
CA GLY A 104 -7.51 8.57 -0.10
C GLY A 104 -7.12 7.15 -0.53
N GLU A 105 -7.85 6.17 -0.01
CA GLU A 105 -7.70 4.76 -0.36
C GLU A 105 -9.08 4.12 -0.45
N SER A 106 -9.24 3.13 -1.32
CA SER A 106 -10.43 2.29 -1.41
C SER A 106 -9.99 0.86 -1.64
N THR A 107 -10.49 -0.04 -0.82
CA THR A 107 -10.02 -1.43 -0.77
C THR A 107 -11.22 -2.37 -0.82
N SER A 108 -11.11 -3.43 -1.62
CA SER A 108 -12.08 -4.53 -1.68
C SER A 108 -11.38 -5.83 -1.29
N PHE A 109 -11.97 -6.57 -0.35
CA PHE A 109 -11.44 -7.84 0.13
C PHE A 109 -12.28 -8.98 -0.44
N PHE A 110 -11.63 -9.88 -1.18
CA PHE A 110 -12.30 -11.00 -1.85
C PHE A 110 -12.30 -12.29 -1.05
N GLY A 111 -11.41 -12.40 -0.05
CA GLY A 111 -11.30 -13.56 0.81
C GLY A 111 -10.27 -13.37 1.92
N PRO A 112 -10.22 -14.29 2.88
CA PRO A 112 -9.20 -14.28 3.93
C PRO A 112 -7.84 -14.71 3.38
N ALA A 113 -6.77 -14.17 3.97
CA ALA A 113 -5.41 -14.67 3.84
C ALA A 113 -4.97 -15.35 5.13
N TYR A 114 -4.12 -16.36 5.04
CA TYR A 114 -3.65 -17.19 6.14
C TYR A 114 -2.13 -17.14 6.28
N HIS A 115 -1.63 -17.69 7.39
CA HIS A 115 -0.19 -17.82 7.59
C HIS A 115 0.41 -18.66 6.46
N ARG A 116 1.52 -18.17 5.88
CA ARG A 116 2.26 -18.79 4.77
C ARG A 116 1.59 -18.68 3.40
N ASP A 117 0.49 -17.94 3.28
CA ASP A 117 0.02 -17.56 1.95
C ASP A 117 1.07 -16.65 1.28
N GLU A 118 1.39 -16.95 0.02
CA GLU A 118 2.22 -16.11 -0.82
C GLU A 118 1.33 -15.15 -1.61
N ILE A 119 1.63 -13.86 -1.49
CA ILE A 119 0.86 -12.78 -2.12
C ILE A 119 1.70 -12.15 -3.21
N GLU A 120 1.14 -12.11 -4.41
CA GLU A 120 1.67 -11.32 -5.52
C GLU A 120 0.87 -10.02 -5.64
N MET A 121 1.58 -8.90 -5.67
CA MET A 121 1.00 -7.58 -5.91
C MET A 121 1.48 -7.05 -7.25
N VAL A 122 0.52 -6.63 -8.07
CA VAL A 122 0.75 -5.82 -9.26
C VAL A 122 0.17 -4.44 -9.01
N ARG A 123 0.99 -3.40 -9.14
CA ARG A 123 0.54 -2.01 -9.06
C ARG A 123 0.54 -1.39 -10.44
N THR A 124 -0.59 -0.82 -10.84
CA THR A 124 -0.76 -0.10 -12.10
C THR A 124 -1.03 1.38 -11.83
N ILE A 125 -0.55 2.25 -12.70
CA ILE A 125 -0.90 3.68 -12.65
C ILE A 125 -2.15 3.87 -13.49
N GLU A 126 -3.29 3.99 -12.84
CA GLU A 126 -4.57 4.19 -13.53
C GLU A 126 -4.63 5.58 -14.19
N SER A 127 -4.30 6.63 -13.44
CA SER A 127 -4.33 8.00 -13.95
C SER A 127 -3.38 8.91 -13.17
N ILE A 128 -2.97 10.00 -13.81
CA ILE A 128 -2.28 11.12 -13.19
C ILE A 128 -3.00 12.39 -13.66
N VAL A 129 -3.51 13.17 -12.71
CA VAL A 129 -4.31 14.36 -13.01
C VAL A 129 -3.77 15.54 -12.23
N GLU A 130 -3.46 16.62 -12.95
CA GLU A 130 -3.17 17.92 -12.38
C GLU A 130 -4.49 18.63 -12.09
N LYS A 131 -4.79 18.86 -10.80
CA LYS A 131 -6.03 19.52 -10.37
C LYS A 131 -5.79 21.01 -10.22
N GLN A 132 -6.66 21.83 -10.81
CA GLN A 132 -6.66 23.27 -10.57
C GLN A 132 -7.42 23.64 -9.29
N GLY A 133 -6.69 24.07 -8.26
CA GLY A 133 -7.25 24.46 -6.96
C GLY A 133 -7.50 25.96 -6.80
N ARG A 134 -8.39 26.32 -5.86
CA ARG A 134 -8.71 27.73 -5.51
C ARG A 134 -7.53 28.49 -4.88
N SER A 135 -6.56 27.79 -4.29
CA SER A 135 -5.35 28.34 -3.66
C SER A 135 -4.10 28.30 -4.54
N GLY A 136 -4.26 28.11 -5.86
CA GLY A 136 -3.22 28.43 -6.83
C GLY A 136 -2.76 27.24 -7.66
N ARG A 137 -3.39 27.15 -8.85
CA ARG A 137 -3.11 26.22 -9.93
C ARG A 137 -3.37 24.75 -9.64
#